data_AF-A0A7L0KL98-F1
#
_entry.id   AF-A0A7L0KL98-F1
#
_cell.length_a   1.000
_cell.length_b   1.000
_cell.length_c   1.000
_cell.angle_alpha   90.00
_cell.angle_beta   90.00
_cell.angle_gamma   90.00
#
_symmetry.space_group_name_H-M   'P 1'
#
loop_
_entity.id
_entity.type
_entity.pdbx_description
1 polymer ?
#
loop_
_entity_poly.entity_id
_entity_poly.type
_entity_poly.pdbx_seq_one_letter_code
_entity_poly.pdbx_strand_id
1 'polypeptide(L)'
;RHGVDYLTGSWWPILEDLYRSNIPVYRFIQRPGDLVWINAGTVHWVQATGWCNNIAWNVGPLTAYQYQLALERYEWNEVKNVKSIVPMIHVSWNVARTVKISDPDLYKMIKYCLMQSIKHCQVQRESLVRAGKKIAYQGRVKDEPAYYCNECDVEVFNILFVTSETGGRNTYLVHCEGCARRRSGALHGVVVLEQYKTEELMQIYDGFTL
;
A
#
# COMPACT_ATOMS: atom_id res chain seq x y z
N ARG A 1 -5.34 24.64 13.22
CA ARG A 1 -6.11 25.25 14.33
C ARG A 1 -5.90 24.52 15.67
N HIS A 2 -5.75 23.19 15.68
CA HIS A 2 -5.63 22.42 16.94
C HIS A 2 -4.28 21.70 17.16
N GLY A 3 -3.33 21.82 16.23
CA GLY A 3 -1.98 21.25 16.41
C GLY A 3 -1.91 19.73 16.47
N VAL A 4 -2.93 19.02 15.97
CA VAL A 4 -3.01 17.56 15.94
C VAL A 4 -2.86 17.05 14.51
N ASP A 5 -2.12 15.95 14.33
CA ASP A 5 -2.01 15.28 13.04
C ASP A 5 -3.31 14.55 12.67
N TYR A 6 -3.76 14.70 11.42
CA TYR A 6 -5.03 14.12 10.99
C TYR A 6 -4.97 12.60 10.84
N LEU A 7 -3.85 12.04 10.35
CA LEU A 7 -3.75 10.63 9.99
C LEU A 7 -3.38 9.73 11.18
N THR A 8 -2.55 10.25 12.09
CA THR A 8 -1.92 9.49 13.18
C THR A 8 -2.22 10.06 14.57
N GLY A 9 -2.75 11.29 14.63
CA GLY A 9 -3.10 11.93 15.90
C GLY A 9 -4.38 11.36 16.52
N SER A 10 -4.51 11.52 17.84
CA SER A 10 -5.73 11.24 18.58
C SER A 10 -6.57 12.52 18.68
N TRP A 11 -7.73 12.55 18.04
CA TRP A 11 -8.61 13.71 17.99
C TRP A 11 -10.09 13.32 18.08
N TRP A 12 -10.90 14.20 18.68
CA TRP A 12 -12.35 14.07 18.76
C TRP A 12 -13.00 15.37 18.25
N PRO A 13 -13.85 15.32 17.21
CA PRO A 13 -14.41 16.55 16.63
C PRO A 13 -15.32 17.32 17.58
N ILE A 14 -15.20 18.65 17.51
CA ILE A 14 -16.19 19.56 18.08
C ILE A 14 -17.31 19.68 17.04
N LEU A 15 -18.51 19.16 17.35
CA LEU A 15 -19.63 19.14 16.39
C LEU A 15 -20.01 20.55 15.91
N GLU A 16 -19.94 21.54 16.78
CA GLU A 16 -20.21 22.94 16.45
C GLU A 16 -19.26 23.49 15.36
N ASP A 17 -17.99 23.10 15.37
CA ASP A 17 -17.04 23.51 14.32
C ASP A 17 -17.38 22.85 12.97
N LEU A 18 -17.85 21.60 12.99
CA LEU A 18 -18.30 20.89 11.78
C LEU A 18 -19.55 21.55 11.19
N TYR A 19 -20.53 21.88 12.04
CA TYR A 19 -21.76 22.55 11.60
C TYR A 19 -21.51 23.94 11.05
N ARG A 20 -20.64 24.74 11.71
CA ARG A 20 -20.21 26.05 11.18
C ARG A 20 -19.48 25.94 9.84
N SER A 21 -18.85 24.78 9.58
CA SER A 21 -18.17 24.48 8.32
C SER A 21 -19.09 23.81 7.29
N ASN A 22 -20.40 23.71 7.55
CA ASN A 22 -21.40 23.04 6.71
C ASN A 22 -21.06 21.57 6.40
N ILE A 23 -20.43 20.87 7.35
CA ILE A 23 -20.12 19.44 7.22
C ILE A 23 -21.27 18.62 7.82
N PRO A 24 -21.98 17.78 7.03
CA PRO A 24 -23.04 16.95 7.56
C PRO A 24 -22.46 15.83 8.45
N VAL A 25 -23.10 15.60 9.59
CA VAL A 25 -22.72 14.56 10.55
C VAL A 25 -23.87 13.58 10.72
N TYR A 26 -23.65 12.32 10.34
CA TYR A 26 -24.58 11.23 10.59
C TYR A 26 -24.35 10.70 12.01
N ARG A 27 -25.42 10.65 12.82
CA ARG A 27 -25.36 10.18 14.21
C ARG A 27 -26.47 9.18 14.48
N PHE A 28 -26.11 8.00 14.99
CA PHE A 28 -27.04 6.92 15.28
C PHE A 28 -26.53 6.07 16.47
N ILE A 29 -27.38 5.16 16.95
CA ILE A 29 -27.05 4.17 17.99
C ILE A 29 -27.00 2.80 17.33
N GLN A 30 -25.88 2.08 17.48
CA GLN A 30 -25.75 0.68 17.12
C GLN A 30 -26.20 -0.17 18.32
N ARG A 31 -27.27 -0.96 18.17
CA ARG A 31 -27.75 -1.87 19.21
C ARG A 31 -27.04 -3.23 19.13
N PRO A 32 -27.10 -4.05 20.20
CA PRO A 32 -26.58 -5.41 20.13
C PRO A 32 -27.20 -6.19 18.96
N GLY A 33 -26.35 -6.77 18.11
CA GLY A 33 -26.77 -7.49 16.90
C GLY A 33 -26.80 -6.65 15.62
N ASP A 34 -26.77 -5.31 15.72
CA ASP A 34 -26.71 -4.44 14.54
C ASP A 34 -25.33 -4.50 13.89
N LEU A 35 -25.28 -4.59 12.56
CA LEU A 35 -24.06 -4.47 11.76
C LEU A 35 -23.95 -3.07 11.17
N VAL A 36 -22.78 -2.45 11.32
CA VAL A 36 -22.47 -1.15 10.72
C VAL A 36 -21.52 -1.36 9.55
N TRP A 37 -21.95 -0.94 8.35
CA TRP A 37 -21.09 -0.86 7.18
C TRP A 37 -20.52 0.55 7.03
N ILE A 38 -19.21 0.69 7.17
CA ILE A 38 -18.51 1.95 6.96
C ILE A 38 -17.96 1.93 5.53
N ASN A 39 -18.49 2.79 4.67
CA ASN A 39 -18.08 2.82 3.27
C ASN A 39 -16.66 3.40 3.09
N ALA A 40 -16.08 3.19 1.91
CA ALA A 40 -14.73 3.62 1.59
C ALA A 40 -14.53 5.12 1.85
N GLY A 41 -13.52 5.46 2.65
CA GLY A 41 -13.12 6.84 2.97
C GLY A 41 -14.00 7.56 3.99
N THR A 42 -15.05 6.94 4.53
CA THR A 42 -15.92 7.60 5.53
C THR A 42 -15.16 7.85 6.84
N VAL A 43 -15.00 9.14 7.17
CA VAL A 43 -14.46 9.59 8.46
C VAL A 43 -15.48 9.31 9.56
N HIS A 44 -15.05 8.66 10.64
CA HIS A 44 -15.94 8.26 11.73
C HIS A 44 -15.21 8.24 13.07
N TRP A 45 -15.98 8.37 14.15
CA TRP A 45 -15.55 8.21 15.53
C TRP A 45 -16.68 7.54 16.32
N VAL A 46 -16.35 6.77 17.35
CA VAL A 46 -17.30 5.90 18.06
C VAL A 46 -17.10 6.02 19.56
N GLN A 47 -18.20 5.94 20.31
CA GLN A 47 -18.19 5.91 21.77
C GLN A 47 -19.16 4.82 22.26
N ALA A 48 -18.73 4.03 23.24
CA ALA A 48 -19.61 3.11 23.94
C ALA A 48 -20.54 3.89 24.89
N THR A 49 -21.85 3.65 24.78
CA THR A 49 -22.86 4.24 25.68
C THR A 49 -23.08 3.41 26.94
N GLY A 50 -22.64 2.15 26.95
CA GLY A 50 -22.71 1.23 28.08
C GLY A 50 -21.61 0.17 27.98
N TRP A 51 -21.70 -0.91 28.75
CA TRP A 51 -20.75 -2.01 28.67
C TRP A 51 -21.09 -2.94 27.49
N CYS A 52 -20.19 -3.01 26.52
CA CYS A 52 -20.37 -3.83 25.33
C CYS A 52 -19.02 -4.31 24.78
N ASN A 53 -19.10 -5.34 23.93
CA ASN A 53 -17.99 -5.84 23.14
C ASN A 53 -18.33 -5.67 21.66
N ASN A 54 -17.33 -5.39 20.84
CA ASN A 54 -17.47 -5.26 19.40
C ASN A 54 -16.40 -6.11 18.70
N ILE A 55 -16.73 -6.62 17.52
CA ILE A 55 -15.78 -7.22 16.58
C ILE A 55 -15.81 -6.40 15.28
N ALA A 56 -14.65 -6.24 14.66
CA ALA A 56 -14.52 -5.44 13.43
C ALA A 56 -13.42 -6.02 12.54
N TRP A 57 -13.60 -5.84 11.23
CA TRP A 57 -12.61 -6.13 10.20
C TRP A 57 -12.88 -5.23 9.00
N ASN A 58 -11.90 -5.14 8.11
CA ASN A 58 -12.04 -4.41 6.84
C ASN A 58 -12.33 -5.38 5.70
N VAL A 59 -13.07 -4.90 4.71
CA VAL A 59 -13.28 -5.56 3.42
C VAL A 59 -13.08 -4.54 2.32
N GLY A 60 -12.56 -4.96 1.17
CA GLY A 60 -12.38 -4.13 -0.02
C GLY A 60 -13.26 -4.63 -1.16
N PRO A 61 -14.47 -4.10 -1.35
CA PRO A 61 -15.32 -4.46 -2.48
C PRO A 61 -14.61 -4.21 -3.83
N LEU A 62 -14.80 -5.10 -4.79
CA LEU A 62 -14.27 -4.96 -6.16
C LEU A 62 -15.09 -3.92 -6.94
N THR A 63 -14.88 -2.65 -6.60
CA THR A 63 -15.55 -1.49 -7.23
C THR A 63 -14.51 -0.43 -7.58
N ALA A 64 -14.73 0.31 -8.67
CA ALA A 64 -13.86 1.42 -9.05
C ALA A 64 -13.66 2.43 -7.90
N TYR A 65 -14.74 2.79 -7.20
CA TYR A 65 -14.69 3.74 -6.08
C TYR A 65 -13.79 3.28 -4.93
N GLN A 66 -13.90 2.01 -4.51
CA GLN A 66 -13.04 1.46 -3.46
C GLN A 66 -11.56 1.45 -3.87
N TYR A 67 -11.27 1.05 -5.12
CA TYR A 67 -9.91 0.96 -5.62
C TYR A 67 -9.27 2.34 -5.78
N GLN A 68 -10.03 3.31 -6.32
CA GLN A 68 -9.61 4.70 -6.44
C GLN A 68 -9.21 5.28 -5.08
N LEU A 69 -10.10 5.25 -4.08
CA LEU A 69 -9.81 5.81 -2.77
C LEU A 69 -8.66 5.10 -2.05
N ALA A 70 -8.48 3.80 -2.28
CA ALA A 70 -7.36 3.04 -1.73
C ALA A 70 -6.02 3.48 -2.34
N LEU A 71 -5.96 3.70 -3.66
CA LEU A 71 -4.76 4.22 -4.33
C LEU A 71 -4.49 5.69 -3.96
N GLU A 72 -5.50 6.54 -3.94
CA GLU A 72 -5.35 7.96 -3.52
C GLU A 72 -4.79 8.05 -2.10
N ARG A 73 -5.29 7.21 -1.17
CA ARG A 73 -4.73 7.15 0.18
C ARG A 73 -3.32 6.59 0.20
N TYR A 74 -3.03 5.57 -0.61
CA TYR A 74 -1.70 4.98 -0.70
C TYR A 74 -0.64 6.03 -1.13
N GLU A 75 -0.94 6.81 -2.16
CA GLU A 75 -0.06 7.90 -2.62
C GLU A 75 0.03 9.04 -1.60
N TRP A 76 -1.09 9.43 -0.99
CA TRP A 76 -1.10 10.46 0.04
C TRP A 76 -0.29 10.08 1.28
N ASN A 77 -0.35 8.82 1.68
CA ASN A 77 0.43 8.28 2.79
C ASN A 77 1.93 8.41 2.52
N GLU A 78 2.39 8.12 1.31
CA GLU A 78 3.79 8.32 0.92
C GLU A 78 4.20 9.79 1.04
N VAL A 79 3.38 10.73 0.54
CA VAL A 79 3.60 12.18 0.68
C VAL A 79 3.68 12.61 2.16
N LYS A 80 2.95 11.93 3.05
CA LYS A 80 2.92 12.20 4.48
C LYS A 80 3.91 11.38 5.30
N ASN A 81 4.73 10.54 4.68
CA ASN A 81 5.62 9.58 5.35
C ASN A 81 4.86 8.71 6.37
N VAL A 82 3.67 8.26 6.00
CA VAL A 82 2.85 7.32 6.77
C VAL A 82 2.86 5.98 6.07
N LYS A 83 3.02 4.89 6.83
CA LYS A 83 2.96 3.53 6.28
C LYS A 83 1.58 3.21 5.71
N SER A 84 1.52 2.82 4.45
CA SER A 84 0.35 2.13 3.91
C SER A 84 0.35 0.67 4.36
N ILE A 85 -0.59 0.29 5.23
CA ILE A 85 -0.67 -1.10 5.75
C ILE A 85 -1.13 -2.07 4.65
N VAL A 86 -1.90 -1.58 3.68
CA VAL A 86 -2.31 -2.33 2.50
C VAL A 86 -1.29 -2.06 1.36
N PRO A 87 -0.55 -3.07 0.90
CA PRO A 87 0.44 -2.92 -0.17
C PRO A 87 -0.27 -2.87 -1.52
N MET A 88 -0.69 -1.68 -1.94
CA MET A 88 -1.59 -1.52 -3.08
C MET A 88 -1.00 -2.03 -4.39
N ILE A 89 0.33 -1.95 -4.58
CA ILE A 89 0.96 -2.46 -5.80
C ILE A 89 0.88 -3.99 -5.81
N HIS A 90 1.30 -4.64 -4.73
CA HIS A 90 1.20 -6.09 -4.57
C HIS A 90 -0.25 -6.61 -4.71
N VAL A 91 -1.22 -5.95 -4.07
CA VAL A 91 -2.64 -6.31 -4.17
C VAL A 91 -3.13 -6.19 -5.61
N SER A 92 -2.77 -5.12 -6.31
CA SER A 92 -3.19 -4.90 -7.70
C SER A 92 -2.71 -6.01 -8.63
N TRP A 93 -1.45 -6.45 -8.49
CA TRP A 93 -0.92 -7.60 -9.23
C TRP A 93 -1.63 -8.90 -8.89
N ASN A 94 -1.95 -9.15 -7.61
CA ASN A 94 -2.67 -10.36 -7.20
C ASN A 94 -4.11 -10.39 -7.74
N VAL A 95 -4.81 -9.25 -7.73
CA VAL A 95 -6.15 -9.13 -8.32
C VAL A 95 -6.09 -9.44 -9.82
N ALA A 96 -5.14 -8.82 -10.54
CA ALA A 96 -4.98 -9.04 -11.97
C ALA A 96 -4.67 -10.51 -12.35
N ARG A 97 -3.99 -11.25 -11.46
CA ARG A 97 -3.69 -12.68 -11.65
C ARG A 97 -4.88 -13.61 -11.40
N THR A 98 -5.76 -13.26 -10.46
CA THR A 98 -6.69 -14.23 -9.86
C THR A 98 -8.16 -13.89 -10.05
N VAL A 99 -8.48 -12.65 -10.47
CA VAL A 99 -9.84 -12.15 -10.53
C VAL A 99 -10.16 -11.63 -11.93
N LYS A 100 -11.30 -12.04 -12.47
CA LYS A 100 -11.89 -11.43 -13.67
C LYS A 100 -12.67 -10.18 -13.27
N ILE A 101 -12.37 -9.05 -13.89
CA ILE A 101 -13.00 -7.76 -13.63
C ILE A 101 -13.90 -7.40 -14.80
N SER A 102 -15.19 -7.25 -14.57
CA SER A 102 -16.17 -6.88 -15.59
C SER A 102 -16.54 -5.39 -15.59
N ASP A 103 -16.23 -4.66 -14.51
CA ASP A 103 -16.41 -3.21 -14.44
C ASP A 103 -15.31 -2.51 -15.26
N PRO A 104 -15.65 -1.81 -16.35
CA PRO A 104 -14.67 -1.17 -17.22
C PRO A 104 -13.82 -0.11 -16.51
N ASP A 105 -14.38 0.59 -15.52
CA ASP A 105 -13.66 1.67 -14.84
C ASP A 105 -12.67 1.12 -13.83
N LEU A 106 -13.07 0.12 -13.04
CA LEU A 106 -12.14 -0.63 -12.19
C LEU A 106 -11.04 -1.30 -13.00
N TYR A 107 -11.39 -1.93 -14.13
CA TYR A 107 -10.43 -2.55 -15.04
C TYR A 107 -9.37 -1.54 -15.50
N LYS A 108 -9.79 -0.36 -16.00
CA LYS A 108 -8.87 0.69 -16.46
C LYS A 108 -7.95 1.16 -15.34
N MET A 109 -8.47 1.37 -14.13
CA MET A 109 -7.67 1.81 -12.99
C MET A 109 -6.60 0.79 -12.60
N ILE A 110 -6.98 -0.50 -12.47
CA ILE A 110 -6.03 -1.56 -12.16
C ILE A 110 -5.00 -1.67 -13.28
N LYS A 111 -5.44 -1.75 -14.54
CA LYS A 111 -4.56 -1.85 -15.71
C LYS A 111 -3.55 -0.70 -15.76
N TYR A 112 -3.99 0.54 -15.48
CA TYR A 112 -3.12 1.69 -15.40
C TYR A 112 -2.07 1.55 -14.27
N CYS A 113 -2.49 1.15 -13.06
CA CYS A 113 -1.58 0.89 -11.95
C CYS A 113 -0.49 -0.14 -12.31
N LEU A 114 -0.88 -1.26 -12.92
CA LEU A 114 0.05 -2.29 -13.38
C LEU A 114 1.06 -1.74 -14.41
N MET A 115 0.58 -0.97 -15.39
CA MET A 115 1.44 -0.35 -16.40
C MET A 115 2.49 0.58 -15.77
N GLN A 116 2.10 1.40 -14.79
CA GLN A 116 3.04 2.28 -14.08
C GLN A 116 4.04 1.47 -13.25
N SER A 117 3.59 0.40 -12.59
CA SER A 117 4.45 -0.50 -11.83
C SER A 117 5.48 -1.20 -12.73
N ILE A 118 5.10 -1.68 -13.93
CA ILE A 118 6.04 -2.24 -14.92
C ILE A 118 7.08 -1.19 -15.32
N LYS A 119 6.64 0.02 -15.70
CA LYS A 119 7.54 1.10 -16.11
C LYS A 119 8.57 1.41 -15.02
N HIS A 120 8.12 1.50 -13.76
CA HIS A 120 9.01 1.74 -12.64
C HIS A 120 10.03 0.61 -12.46
N CYS A 121 9.58 -0.65 -12.44
CA CYS A 121 10.47 -1.81 -12.33
C CYS A 121 11.50 -1.84 -13.47
N GLN A 122 11.07 -1.59 -14.71
CA GLN A 122 11.93 -1.61 -15.88
C GLN A 122 13.00 -0.51 -15.82
N VAL A 123 12.62 0.74 -15.54
CA VAL A 123 13.56 1.87 -15.42
C VAL A 123 14.57 1.62 -14.30
N GLN A 124 14.11 1.13 -13.14
CA GLN A 124 14.98 0.82 -12.02
C GLN A 124 15.97 -0.31 -12.36
N ARG A 125 15.49 -1.38 -12.99
CA ARG A 125 16.31 -2.51 -13.44
C ARG A 125 17.37 -2.06 -14.45
N GLU A 126 16.99 -1.29 -15.46
CA GLU A 126 17.91 -0.76 -16.48
C GLU A 126 18.97 0.16 -15.87
N SER A 127 18.60 1.00 -14.92
CA SER A 127 19.51 1.86 -14.16
C SER A 127 20.56 1.05 -13.40
N LEU A 128 20.14 -0.01 -12.72
CA LEU A 128 21.02 -0.92 -11.98
C LEU A 128 21.98 -1.68 -12.90
N VAL A 129 21.47 -2.21 -14.01
CA VAL A 129 22.30 -2.90 -15.02
C VAL A 129 23.33 -1.95 -15.61
N ARG A 130 22.95 -0.71 -15.95
CA ARG A 130 23.87 0.32 -16.45
C ARG A 130 24.96 0.67 -15.45
N ALA A 131 24.66 0.64 -14.16
CA ALA A 131 25.62 0.84 -13.08
C ALA A 131 26.48 -0.40 -12.77
N GLY A 132 26.34 -1.49 -13.53
CA GLY A 132 27.06 -2.75 -13.31
C GLY A 132 26.63 -3.50 -12.04
N LYS A 133 25.46 -3.17 -11.47
CA LYS A 133 24.97 -3.80 -10.25
C LYS A 133 24.34 -5.15 -10.57
N LYS A 134 24.83 -6.21 -9.94
CA LYS A 134 24.22 -7.55 -10.03
C LYS A 134 22.84 -7.55 -9.39
N ILE A 135 21.86 -8.04 -10.14
CA ILE A 135 20.50 -8.32 -9.69
C ILE A 135 20.36 -9.83 -9.59
N ALA A 136 20.04 -10.36 -8.40
CA ALA A 136 19.81 -11.78 -8.20
C ALA A 136 18.30 -12.06 -8.23
N TYR A 137 17.89 -13.09 -8.96
CA TYR A 137 16.50 -13.52 -8.95
C TYR A 137 16.19 -14.27 -7.66
N GLN A 138 15.17 -13.84 -6.93
CA GLN A 138 14.62 -14.51 -5.76
C GLN A 138 13.10 -14.48 -5.87
N GLY A 139 12.56 -15.47 -6.58
CA GLY A 139 11.12 -15.63 -6.75
C GLY A 139 10.39 -15.76 -5.42
N ARG A 140 9.12 -15.34 -5.42
CA ARG A 140 8.31 -15.39 -4.21
C ARG A 140 7.93 -16.81 -3.82
N VAL A 141 7.81 -17.03 -2.51
CA VAL A 141 7.22 -18.23 -1.94
C VAL A 141 5.75 -17.99 -1.60
N LYS A 142 5.00 -19.10 -1.45
CA LYS A 142 3.60 -19.04 -1.04
C LYS A 142 3.49 -18.36 0.34
N ASP A 143 2.48 -17.51 0.49
CA ASP A 143 2.17 -16.79 1.73
C ASP A 143 3.26 -15.80 2.19
N GLU A 144 4.23 -15.48 1.32
CA GLU A 144 5.22 -14.43 1.57
C GLU A 144 4.54 -13.06 1.62
N PRO A 145 4.78 -12.23 2.66
CA PRO A 145 4.19 -10.90 2.77
C PRO A 145 4.79 -9.91 1.75
N ALA A 146 4.09 -8.81 1.48
CA ALA A 146 4.70 -7.68 0.79
C ALA A 146 5.80 -7.04 1.64
N TYR A 147 6.83 -6.52 0.99
CA TYR A 147 7.95 -5.87 1.66
C TYR A 147 7.77 -4.36 1.74
N TYR A 148 8.33 -3.79 2.80
CA TYR A 148 8.35 -2.37 3.05
C TYR A 148 9.78 -1.92 3.35
N CYS A 149 10.08 -0.67 3.03
CA CYS A 149 11.37 -0.07 3.33
C CYS A 149 11.53 0.11 4.85
N ASN A 150 12.63 -0.38 5.40
CA ASN A 150 12.90 -0.32 6.83
C ASN A 150 13.09 1.11 7.37
N GLU A 151 13.42 2.10 6.53
CA GLU A 151 13.61 3.49 6.98
C GLU A 151 12.41 4.42 6.75
N CYS A 152 11.62 4.19 5.69
CA CYS A 152 10.54 5.12 5.33
C CYS A 152 9.18 4.46 5.10
N ASP A 153 9.06 3.17 5.38
CA ASP A 153 7.80 2.42 5.36
C ASP A 153 7.04 2.38 4.03
N VAL A 154 7.63 2.84 2.92
CA VAL A 154 7.05 2.69 1.58
C VAL A 154 7.07 1.23 1.15
N GLU A 155 6.06 0.81 0.39
CA GLU A 155 6.03 -0.52 -0.22
C GLU A 155 7.22 -0.67 -1.18
N VAL A 156 7.93 -1.79 -1.12
CA VAL A 156 9.04 -2.11 -2.03
C VAL A 156 8.61 -3.31 -2.87
N PHE A 157 8.08 -3.01 -4.05
CA PHE A 157 7.58 -4.02 -4.98
C PHE A 157 8.67 -4.47 -5.97
N ASN A 158 8.75 -5.79 -6.18
CA ASN A 158 9.62 -6.49 -7.13
C ASN A 158 11.14 -6.39 -6.88
N ILE A 159 11.72 -5.19 -6.93
CA ILE A 159 13.17 -4.99 -6.81
C ILE A 159 13.51 -4.56 -5.37
N LEU A 160 14.08 -5.48 -4.60
CA LEU A 160 14.38 -5.29 -3.19
C LEU A 160 15.86 -4.91 -3.01
N PHE A 161 16.13 -3.89 -2.20
CA PHE A 161 17.49 -3.52 -1.80
C PHE A 161 17.74 -4.02 -0.39
N VAL A 162 18.62 -5.00 -0.24
CA VAL A 162 18.77 -5.76 0.99
C VAL A 162 20.13 -5.53 1.62
N THR A 163 20.15 -5.29 2.93
CA THR A 163 21.38 -5.25 3.73
C THR A 163 21.33 -6.26 4.87
N SER A 164 22.51 -6.70 5.33
CA SER A 164 22.66 -7.50 6.54
C SER A 164 22.78 -6.55 7.74
N GLU A 165 22.09 -6.83 8.84
CA GLU A 165 22.41 -6.19 10.11
C GLU A 165 23.78 -6.64 10.61
N THR A 166 24.61 -5.68 11.03
CA THR A 166 25.82 -5.93 11.83
C THR A 166 25.40 -6.13 13.29
N GLY A 167 25.35 -7.37 13.78
CA GLY A 167 25.14 -7.60 15.22
C GLY A 167 24.57 -8.95 15.68
N GLY A 168 23.98 -9.77 14.80
CA GLY A 168 23.56 -11.13 15.18
C GLY A 168 22.39 -11.68 14.36
N ARG A 169 22.57 -12.92 13.87
CA ARG A 169 21.59 -13.79 13.17
C ARG A 169 20.90 -13.20 11.93
N ASN A 170 21.44 -13.45 10.72
CA ASN A 170 20.74 -13.58 9.43
C ASN A 170 19.43 -12.75 9.20
N THR A 171 19.33 -11.54 9.73
CA THR A 171 18.20 -10.65 9.52
C THR A 171 18.53 -9.73 8.36
N TYR A 172 17.83 -9.97 7.26
CA TYR A 172 17.93 -9.15 6.06
C TYR A 172 16.91 -8.03 6.16
N LEU A 173 17.38 -6.78 6.07
CA LEU A 173 16.53 -5.60 6.04
C LEU A 173 16.26 -5.21 4.58
N VAL A 174 15.00 -4.94 4.26
CA VAL A 174 14.59 -4.44 2.94
C VAL A 174 14.54 -2.92 2.95
N HIS A 175 15.03 -2.31 1.88
CA HIS A 175 15.06 -0.89 1.66
C HIS A 175 14.45 -0.57 0.29
N CYS A 176 13.87 0.63 0.15
CA CYS A 176 13.63 1.20 -1.17
C CYS A 176 14.95 1.73 -1.77
N GLU A 177 14.98 1.95 -3.08
CA GLU A 177 16.17 2.45 -3.77
C GLU A 177 16.68 3.77 -3.17
N GLY A 178 15.78 4.71 -2.88
CA GLY A 178 16.12 6.01 -2.32
C GLY A 178 16.85 5.89 -0.98
N CYS A 179 16.34 5.07 -0.06
CA CYS A 179 17.00 4.81 1.24
C CYS A 179 18.32 4.08 1.08
N ALA A 180 18.38 3.06 0.21
CA ALA A 180 19.61 2.32 -0.05
C ALA A 180 20.71 3.23 -0.61
N ARG A 181 20.38 4.12 -1.55
CA ARG A 181 21.31 5.09 -2.14
C ARG A 181 21.73 6.19 -1.17
N ARG A 182 20.84 6.63 -0.28
CA ARG A 182 21.20 7.56 0.81
C ARG A 182 22.26 6.97 1.74
N ARG A 183 22.19 5.67 2.02
CA ARG A 183 23.21 4.96 2.81
C ARG A 183 24.51 4.74 2.04
N SER A 184 24.41 4.32 0.78
CA SER A 184 25.56 4.13 -0.11
C SER A 184 25.17 4.47 -1.54
N GLY A 185 25.66 5.59 -2.07
CA GLY A 185 25.27 6.08 -3.41
C GLY A 185 25.54 5.07 -4.53
N ALA A 186 26.63 4.32 -4.42
CA ALA A 186 27.02 3.24 -5.33
C ALA A 186 26.49 1.85 -4.90
N LEU A 187 25.63 1.79 -3.87
CA LEU A 187 25.02 0.56 -3.35
C LEU A 187 26.06 -0.49 -2.91
N HIS A 188 27.19 -0.05 -2.34
CA HIS A 188 28.18 -0.96 -1.77
C HIS A 188 27.58 -1.70 -0.56
N GLY A 189 27.81 -3.01 -0.48
CA GLY A 189 27.24 -3.85 0.59
C GLY A 189 25.72 -4.09 0.50
N VAL A 190 25.05 -3.59 -0.55
CA VAL A 190 23.62 -3.83 -0.79
C VAL A 190 23.46 -4.97 -1.79
N VAL A 191 22.66 -5.98 -1.44
CA VAL A 191 22.23 -7.04 -2.37
C VAL A 191 20.94 -6.58 -3.04
N VAL A 192 20.83 -6.72 -4.36
CA VAL A 192 19.60 -6.40 -5.09
C VAL A 192 18.91 -7.70 -5.51
N LEU A 193 17.65 -7.86 -5.12
CA LEU A 193 16.83 -9.02 -5.42
C LEU A 193 15.68 -8.64 -6.35
N GLU A 194 15.36 -9.50 -7.32
CA GLU A 194 14.19 -9.36 -8.21
C GLU A 194 13.22 -10.50 -7.93
N GLN A 195 11.98 -10.17 -7.55
CA GLN A 195 10.96 -11.14 -7.17
C GLN A 195 10.18 -11.70 -8.36
N TYR A 196 10.00 -10.91 -9.40
CA TYR A 196 9.24 -11.24 -10.59
C TYR A 196 10.05 -10.86 -11.81
N LYS A 197 10.15 -11.78 -12.77
CA LYS A 197 10.82 -11.48 -14.04
C LYS A 197 9.98 -10.49 -14.84
N THR A 198 10.64 -9.71 -15.70
CA THR A 198 9.94 -8.75 -16.58
C THR A 198 8.91 -9.48 -17.45
N GLU A 199 9.26 -10.65 -17.98
CA GLU A 199 8.37 -11.46 -18.81
C GLU A 199 7.15 -11.97 -18.04
N GLU A 200 7.31 -12.29 -16.75
CA GLU A 200 6.20 -12.73 -15.89
C GLU A 200 5.20 -11.59 -15.67
N LEU A 201 5.69 -10.38 -15.35
CA LEU A 201 4.85 -9.21 -15.18
C LEU A 201 4.14 -8.83 -16.49
N MET A 202 4.82 -8.92 -17.63
CA MET A 202 4.22 -8.67 -18.95
C MET A 202 3.12 -9.69 -19.28
N GLN A 203 3.35 -10.98 -19.03
CA GLN A 203 2.34 -12.02 -19.27
C GLN A 203 1.08 -11.81 -18.43
N ILE A 204 1.23 -11.46 -17.14
CA ILE A 204 0.10 -11.14 -16.26
C ILE A 204 -0.63 -9.89 -16.77
N TYR A 205 0.14 -8.85 -17.12
CA TYR A 205 -0.43 -7.63 -17.65
C TYR A 205 -1.24 -7.92 -18.92
N ASP A 206 -0.66 -8.57 -19.93
CA ASP A 206 -1.34 -8.85 -21.20
C ASP A 206 -2.56 -9.76 -21.03
N GLY A 207 -2.48 -10.74 -20.11
CA GLY A 207 -3.60 -11.62 -19.78
C GLY A 207 -4.75 -10.92 -19.04
N PHE A 208 -4.48 -9.81 -18.33
CA PHE A 208 -5.50 -9.04 -17.63
C PHE A 208 -6.33 -8.22 -18.63
N THR A 209 -7.48 -8.76 -19.01
CA THR A 209 -8.42 -8.22 -19.99
C THR A 209 -9.81 -8.08 -19.36
N LEU A 210 -10.62 -7.17 -19.93
CA LEU A 210 -12.01 -6.96 -19.55
C LEU A 210 -12.89 -8.13 -20.01
#